data_AF-A0A2M6WLQ3-F1
#
_entry.id   AF-A0A2M6WLQ3-F1
#
_cell.length_a   1.000
_cell.length_b   1.000
_cell.length_c   1.000
_cell.angle_alpha   90.00
_cell.angle_beta   90.00
_cell.angle_gamma   90.00
#
_symmetry.space_group_name_H-M   'P 1'
#
loop_
_entity.id
_entity.type
_entity.pdbx_description
1 polymer ?
#
loop_
_entity_poly.entity_id
_entity_poly.type
_entity_poly.pdbx_seq_one_letter_code
_entity_poly.pdbx_strand_id
1 'polypeptide(L)'
;KIGDQLYSYKKIKNQVLERTDHHTGIEHRGTYSIATPERAFLDVVYLSKDYHFDNLSALNWEKVFEILPIYKNKQMEDRVKKYYEYYRENR
;
A
#
# COMPACT_ATOMS: atom_id res chain seq x y z
N LYS A 1 19.73 18.16 -2.87
CA LYS A 1 21.01 17.41 -2.87
C LYS A 1 21.70 17.74 -1.55
N ILE A 2 21.69 16.83 -0.59
CA ILE A 2 22.51 16.93 0.64
C ILE A 2 23.48 15.75 0.51
N GLY A 3 24.72 16.00 0.07
CA GLY A 3 25.66 14.95 -0.35
C GLY A 3 25.32 14.25 -1.68
N ASP A 4 25.82 13.03 -1.88
CA ASP A 4 25.58 12.17 -3.06
C ASP A 4 24.25 11.40 -3.02
N GLN A 5 23.43 11.62 -2.00
CA GLN A 5 22.14 10.93 -1.87
C GLN A 5 21.07 11.58 -2.76
N LEU A 6 20.52 10.79 -3.68
CA LEU A 6 19.36 11.20 -4.48
C LEU A 6 18.07 10.93 -3.69
N TYR A 7 17.34 11.99 -3.37
CA TYR A 7 16.02 11.89 -2.75
C TYR A 7 14.94 12.05 -3.82
N SER A 8 14.01 11.09 -3.88
CA SER A 8 12.85 11.14 -4.77
C SER A 8 11.59 11.11 -3.93
N TYR A 9 10.69 12.07 -4.16
CA TYR A 9 9.38 12.08 -3.52
C TYR A 9 8.31 11.65 -4.52
N LYS A 10 7.45 10.71 -4.12
CA LYS A 10 6.31 10.25 -4.93
C LYS A 10 5.02 10.65 -4.23
N LYS A 11 4.09 11.25 -4.96
CA LYS A 11 2.79 11.67 -4.45
C LYS A 11 1.68 10.81 -5.07
N ILE A 12 0.84 10.23 -4.23
CA ILE A 12 -0.37 9.50 -4.64
C ILE A 12 -1.47 10.52 -5.01
N LYS A 13 -2.47 10.12 -5.80
CA LYS A 13 -3.58 11.01 -6.14
C LYS A 13 -4.30 11.54 -4.89
N ASN A 14 -4.71 12.80 -4.93
CA ASN A 14 -5.41 13.47 -3.81
C ASN A 14 -6.63 12.67 -3.33
N GLN A 15 -7.40 12.07 -4.25
CA GLN A 15 -8.58 11.26 -3.91
C GLN A 15 -8.31 10.08 -2.96
N VAL A 16 -7.08 9.56 -2.96
CA VAL A 16 -6.62 8.48 -2.08
C VAL A 16 -5.91 9.04 -0.84
N LEU A 17 -5.22 10.18 -0.99
CA LEU A 17 -4.54 10.88 0.11
C LEU A 17 -5.50 11.51 1.11
N GLU A 18 -6.63 12.04 0.66
CA GLU A 18 -7.67 12.65 1.51
C GLU A 18 -8.43 11.60 2.35
N ARG A 19 -8.21 10.31 2.06
CA ARG A 19 -8.83 9.18 2.76
C ARG A 19 -7.87 8.73 3.86
N THR A 20 -8.02 9.37 5.03
CA THR A 20 -7.15 9.19 6.21
C THR A 20 -7.88 8.69 7.44
N ASP A 21 -9.10 8.19 7.31
CA ASP A 21 -9.81 7.54 8.41
C ASP A 21 -9.16 6.20 8.78
N HIS A 22 -9.33 5.76 10.02
CA HIS A 22 -8.69 4.55 10.54
C HIS A 22 -9.00 3.29 9.71
N HIS A 23 -10.21 3.22 9.14
CA HIS A 23 -10.63 2.13 8.25
C HIS A 23 -9.85 2.07 6.92
N THR A 24 -9.13 3.13 6.56
CA THR A 24 -8.29 3.19 5.36
C THR A 24 -6.85 2.74 5.60
N GLY A 25 -6.56 2.23 6.82
CA GLY A 25 -5.24 1.79 7.25
C GLY A 25 -4.28 2.94 7.53
N ILE A 26 -4.80 4.08 8.04
CA ILE A 26 -3.97 5.18 8.54
C ILE A 26 -4.21 5.34 10.04
N GLU A 27 -3.15 5.15 10.84
CA GLU A 27 -3.15 5.40 12.28
C GLU A 27 -2.65 6.81 12.57
N HIS A 28 -3.40 7.55 13.39
CA HIS A 28 -2.98 8.88 13.87
C HIS A 28 -2.33 8.74 15.23
N ARG A 29 -1.03 9.03 15.32
CA ARG A 29 -0.22 8.97 16.55
C ARG A 29 0.17 10.37 16.97
N GLY A 30 -0.79 11.10 17.53
CA GLY A 30 -0.59 12.45 18.06
C GLY A 30 -0.24 13.45 16.95
N THR A 31 1.05 13.69 16.73
CA THR A 31 1.57 14.70 15.78
C THR A 31 1.85 14.16 14.38
N TYR A 32 1.76 12.84 14.17
CA TYR A 32 2.01 12.23 12.88
C TYR A 32 1.02 11.12 12.55
N SER A 33 0.87 10.83 11.27
CA SER A 33 0.07 9.73 10.76
C SER A 33 1.00 8.66 10.18
N ILE A 34 0.69 7.39 10.42
CA ILE A 34 1.45 6.25 9.93
C ILE A 34 0.52 5.27 9.22
N ALA A 35 0.94 4.80 8.05
CA ALA A 35 0.22 3.75 7.32
C ALA A 35 0.41 2.40 8.02
N THR A 36 -0.66 1.61 8.12
CA THR A 36 -0.56 0.21 8.51
C THR A 36 0.20 -0.58 7.44
N PRO A 37 0.73 -1.79 7.73
CA PRO A 37 1.40 -2.62 6.74
C PRO A 37 0.58 -2.86 5.47
N GLU A 38 -0.74 -3.04 5.61
CA GLU A 38 -1.66 -3.24 4.49
C GLU A 38 -1.79 -1.98 3.64
N ARG A 39 -1.92 -0.82 4.27
CA ARG A 39 -1.97 0.46 3.54
C ARG A 39 -0.66 0.76 2.83
N ALA A 40 0.47 0.54 3.51
CA ALA A 40 1.80 0.72 2.93
C ALA A 40 2.03 -0.21 1.73
N PHE A 41 1.60 -1.47 1.81
CA PHE A 41 1.63 -2.41 0.69
C PHE A 41 0.83 -1.88 -0.51
N LEU A 42 -0.42 -1.46 -0.29
CA LEU A 42 -1.29 -0.94 -1.34
C LEU A 42 -0.73 0.36 -1.95
N ASP A 43 -0.20 1.27 -1.14
CA ASP A 43 0.43 2.52 -1.59
C ASP A 43 1.62 2.21 -2.53
N VAL A 44 2.44 1.20 -2.20
CA VAL A 44 3.58 0.76 -3.03
C VAL A 44 3.10 0.12 -4.34
N VAL A 45 2.10 -0.77 -4.31
CA VAL A 45 1.53 -1.38 -5.53
C VAL A 45 0.84 -0.35 -6.43
N TYR A 46 0.28 0.70 -5.84
CA TYR A 46 -0.28 1.82 -6.59
C TYR A 46 0.80 2.63 -7.31
N LEU A 47 1.90 2.95 -6.60
CA LEU A 47 2.99 3.78 -7.10
C LEU A 47 3.96 3.04 -8.03
N SER A 48 4.09 1.74 -7.87
CA SER A 48 5.07 0.91 -8.57
C SER A 48 4.36 -0.15 -9.39
N LYS A 49 4.71 -0.25 -10.67
CA LYS A 49 4.15 -1.28 -11.55
C LYS A 49 4.71 -2.66 -11.23
N ASP A 50 6.02 -2.72 -10.97
CA ASP A 50 6.80 -3.94 -10.81
C ASP A 50 7.62 -3.88 -9.52
N TYR A 51 6.95 -4.02 -8.37
CA TYR A 51 7.61 -4.12 -7.08
C TYR A 51 7.61 -5.57 -6.59
N HIS A 52 8.75 -6.08 -6.13
CA HIS A 52 8.83 -7.42 -5.56
C HIS A 52 8.75 -7.33 -4.03
N PHE A 53 7.88 -8.14 -3.43
CA PHE A 53 7.74 -8.24 -1.98
C PHE A 53 8.24 -9.61 -1.53
N ASP A 54 9.36 -9.63 -0.81
CA ASP A 54 9.98 -10.88 -0.33
C ASP A 54 9.17 -11.56 0.78
N ASN A 55 8.40 -10.79 1.55
CA ASN A 55 7.60 -11.31 2.65
C ASN A 55 6.20 -10.70 2.67
N LEU A 56 5.22 -11.51 2.27
CA LEU A 56 3.79 -11.18 2.32
C LEU A 56 3.06 -11.78 3.53
N SER A 57 3.75 -12.56 4.38
CA SER A 57 3.14 -13.26 5.52
C SER A 57 2.72 -12.34 6.67
N ALA A 58 3.32 -11.14 6.75
CA ALA A 58 3.00 -10.14 7.76
C ALA A 58 1.71 -9.36 7.45
N LEU A 59 1.12 -9.52 6.26
CA LEU A 59 -0.07 -8.78 5.85
C LEU A 59 -1.35 -9.49 6.31
N ASN A 60 -2.29 -8.71 6.86
CA ASN A 60 -3.67 -9.18 7.00
C ASN A 60 -4.41 -8.96 5.67
N TRP A 61 -4.56 -10.03 4.89
CA TRP A 61 -5.21 -9.96 3.58
C TRP A 61 -6.68 -9.55 3.60
N GLU A 62 -7.43 -9.84 4.68
CA GLU A 62 -8.81 -9.36 4.82
C GLU A 62 -8.86 -7.83 4.83
N LYS A 63 -7.97 -7.20 5.62
CA LYS A 63 -7.80 -5.74 5.66
C LYS A 63 -7.29 -5.17 4.34
N VAL A 64 -6.39 -5.88 3.65
CA VAL A 64 -5.91 -5.46 2.31
C VAL A 64 -7.09 -5.32 1.35
N PHE A 65 -7.97 -6.32 1.30
CA PHE A 65 -9.15 -6.28 0.42
C PHE A 65 -10.22 -5.27 0.87
N GLU A 66 -10.30 -4.97 2.17
CA GLU A 66 -11.18 -3.90 2.70
C GLU A 66 -10.73 -2.51 2.24
N ILE A 67 -9.41 -2.24 2.24
CA ILE A 67 -8.83 -0.92 1.89
C ILE A 67 -8.71 -0.74 0.37
N LEU A 68 -8.46 -1.82 -0.40
CA LEU A 68 -8.22 -1.80 -1.84
C LEU A 68 -9.20 -0.94 -2.68
N PRO A 69 -10.53 -0.93 -2.43
CA PRO A 69 -11.49 -0.14 -3.21
C PRO A 69 -11.23 1.38 -3.20
N ILE A 70 -10.52 1.91 -2.20
CA ILE A 70 -10.22 3.34 -2.07
C ILE A 70 -9.43 3.86 -3.28
N TYR A 71 -8.58 3.01 -3.87
CA TYR A 71 -7.72 3.37 -5.00
C TYR A 71 -8.47 3.44 -6.33
N LYS A 72 -9.68 2.85 -6.41
CA LYS A 72 -10.55 2.81 -7.59
C LYS A 72 -9.77 2.47 -8.88
N ASN A 73 -8.91 1.47 -8.80
CA ASN A 73 -8.00 1.09 -9.88
C ASN A 73 -8.06 -0.41 -10.14
N LYS A 74 -8.82 -0.80 -11.18
CA LYS A 74 -9.00 -2.20 -11.56
C LYS A 74 -7.69 -2.94 -11.87
N GLN A 75 -6.74 -2.27 -12.53
CA GLN A 75 -5.43 -2.89 -12.82
C GLN A 75 -4.60 -3.15 -11.54
N MET A 76 -4.79 -2.31 -10.51
CA MET A 76 -4.19 -2.55 -9.21
C MET A 76 -4.89 -3.72 -8.51
N GLU A 77 -6.21 -3.80 -8.56
CA GLU A 77 -6.96 -4.93 -7.99
C GLU A 77 -6.49 -6.28 -8.55
N ASP A 78 -6.31 -6.36 -9.88
CA ASP A 78 -5.81 -7.57 -10.52
C ASP A 78 -4.39 -7.94 -10.07
N ARG A 79 -3.53 -6.94 -9.84
CA ARG A 79 -2.17 -7.17 -9.30
C ARG A 79 -2.20 -7.64 -7.85
N VAL A 80 -3.05 -7.04 -7.01
CA VAL A 80 -3.21 -7.44 -5.61
C VAL A 80 -3.71 -8.88 -5.50
N LYS A 81 -4.63 -9.30 -6.38
CA LYS A 81 -5.06 -10.70 -6.45
C LYS A 81 -3.91 -11.66 -6.78
N LYS A 82 -3.04 -11.31 -7.73
CA LYS A 82 -1.85 -12.12 -8.04
C LYS A 82 -0.90 -12.26 -6.86
N TYR A 83 -0.66 -11.18 -6.10
CA TYR A 83 0.15 -11.28 -4.87
C TYR A 83 -0.53 -12.17 -3.82
N TYR A 84 -1.86 -12.13 -3.71
CA TYR A 84 -2.60 -12.99 -2.79
C TYR A 84 -2.54 -14.47 -3.20
N GLU A 85 -2.67 -14.77 -4.49
CA GLU A 85 -2.51 -16.12 -5.04
C GLU A 85 -1.10 -16.65 -4.78
N TYR A 86 -0.06 -15.86 -5.10
CA TYR A 86 1.32 -16.19 -4.80
C TYR A 86 1.54 -16.46 -3.30
N TYR A 87 0.99 -15.62 -2.43
CA TYR A 87 1.05 -15.83 -0.99
C TYR A 87 0.36 -17.14 -0.57
N ARG A 88 -0.79 -17.48 -1.16
CA ARG A 88 -1.53 -18.71 -0.85
C ARG A 88 -0.79 -19.98 -1.29
N GLU A 89 -0.08 -19.92 -2.41
CA GLU A 89 0.70 -21.06 -2.95
C GLU A 89 2.00 -21.31 -2.18
N ASN A 90 2.57 -20.27 -1.58
CA ASN A 90 3.86 -20.32 -0.85
C ASN A 90 3.69 -20.32 0.68
N ARG A 91 2.48 -20.66 1.18
CA ARG A 91 2.15 -20.75 2.61
C ARG A 91 2.17 -22.18 3.14
#